data_AF-A0A8H2VKD8-F1
#
_entry.id   AF-A0A8H2VKD8-F1
#
_cell.length_a   1.000
_cell.length_b   1.000
_cell.length_c   1.000
_cell.angle_alpha   90.00
_cell.angle_beta   90.00
_cell.angle_gamma   90.00
#
_symmetry.space_group_name_H-M   'P 1'
#
loop_
_entity.id
_entity.type
_entity.pdbx_description
1 polymer ?
#
loop_
_entity_poly.entity_id
_entity_poly.type
_entity_poly.pdbx_seq_one_letter_code
_entity_poly.pdbx_strand_id
1 'polypeptide(L)'
;MSRPSAKNIKNLDNLFSVFKKSIPDLSLEYNTFLPHLYPTEQYTHRTEFRSLARQLISTQIFSYNSRLFRRSKYDVNGSDFNFMSKLPGGTNAFDLINPRTSKHTSQEILIQRFITDNNLNGISNIPIPESRLPKRIRRKFDRLTVLSILGLLITKEPTASEIIINDRVLQLKGNSK
;
A
#
# COMPACT_ATOMS: atom_id res chain seq x y z
N MET A 1 17.45 -1.97 24.36
CA MET A 1 16.94 -2.14 22.98
C MET A 1 18.09 -2.63 22.11
N SER A 2 17.95 -3.78 21.44
CA SER A 2 18.95 -4.28 20.49
C SER A 2 19.01 -3.36 19.26
N ARG A 3 20.21 -2.98 18.82
CA ARG A 3 20.38 -2.15 17.63
C ARG A 3 19.82 -2.89 16.40
N PRO A 4 19.02 -2.24 15.53
CA PRO A 4 18.56 -2.86 14.29
C PRO A 4 19.76 -3.23 13.41
N SER A 5 19.71 -4.39 12.74
CA SER A 5 20.81 -4.83 11.89
C SER A 5 21.02 -3.85 10.73
N ALA A 6 22.26 -3.67 10.26
CA ALA A 6 22.57 -2.80 9.12
C ALA A 6 21.78 -3.17 7.86
N LYS A 7 21.48 -4.47 7.68
CA LYS A 7 20.63 -4.96 6.58
C LYS A 7 19.18 -4.52 6.73
N ASN A 8 18.65 -4.50 7.96
CA ASN A 8 17.27 -4.10 8.23
C ASN A 8 17.08 -2.60 8.01
N ILE A 9 18.06 -1.79 8.43
CA ILE A 9 18.06 -0.34 8.19
C ILE A 9 18.04 -0.07 6.69
N LYS A 10 18.96 -0.68 5.93
CA LYS A 10 19.00 -0.54 4.46
C LYS A 10 17.69 -0.94 3.76
N ASN A 11 17.02 -1.99 4.23
CA ASN A 11 15.75 -2.42 3.66
C ASN A 11 14.63 -1.39 3.89
N LEU A 12 14.58 -0.80 5.10
CA LEU A 12 13.66 0.29 5.40
C LEU A 12 14.06 1.57 4.65
N ASP A 13 15.34 1.87 4.49
CA ASP A 13 15.82 2.99 3.67
C ASP A 13 15.32 2.89 2.24
N ASN A 14 15.40 1.70 1.63
CA ASN A 14 14.88 1.48 0.28
C ASN A 14 13.39 1.79 0.20
N LEU A 15 12.58 1.30 1.16
CA LEU A 15 11.15 1.56 1.19
C LEU A 15 10.83 3.05 1.46
N PHE A 16 11.47 3.64 2.47
CA PHE A 16 11.29 5.03 2.86
C PHE A 16 11.77 5.98 1.78
N SER A 17 12.79 5.61 1.00
CA SER A 17 13.20 6.39 -0.17
C SER A 17 12.07 6.54 -1.16
N VAL A 18 11.24 5.50 -1.37
CA VAL A 18 10.07 5.56 -2.24
C VAL A 18 9.02 6.51 -1.68
N PHE A 19 8.76 6.43 -0.37
CA PHE A 19 7.81 7.33 0.32
C PHE A 19 8.27 8.79 0.26
N LYS A 20 9.58 9.03 0.45
CA LYS A 20 10.19 10.36 0.40
C LYS A 20 10.17 10.99 -0.98
N LYS A 21 9.99 10.21 -2.05
CA LYS A 21 9.75 10.79 -3.38
C LYS A 21 8.38 11.48 -3.49
N SER A 22 7.44 11.22 -2.59
CA SER A 22 6.16 11.95 -2.51
C SER A 22 6.20 13.01 -1.41
N ILE A 23 6.83 12.71 -0.27
CA ILE A 23 6.97 13.65 0.87
C ILE A 23 8.44 13.70 1.31
N PRO A 24 9.25 14.66 0.80
CA PRO A 24 10.69 14.72 1.08
C PRO A 24 11.02 14.85 2.58
N ASP A 25 10.21 15.61 3.31
CA ASP A 25 10.42 15.92 4.73
C ASP A 25 9.88 14.84 5.68
N LEU A 26 9.46 13.68 5.15
CA LEU A 26 8.90 12.60 5.95
C LEU A 26 9.96 12.00 6.89
N SER A 27 9.83 12.29 8.19
CA SER A 27 10.66 11.70 9.24
C SER A 27 10.01 10.43 9.79
N LEU A 28 10.65 9.27 9.57
CA LEU A 28 10.15 7.98 10.06
C LEU A 28 11.17 7.34 11.00
N GLU A 29 10.73 6.95 12.18
CA GLU A 29 11.55 6.21 13.14
C GLU A 29 11.61 4.73 12.78
N TYR A 30 12.78 4.25 12.36
CA TYR A 30 12.99 2.85 11.96
C TYR A 30 12.49 1.84 13.00
N ASN A 31 12.68 2.12 14.28
CA ASN A 31 12.29 1.24 15.38
C ASN A 31 10.77 1.00 15.43
N THR A 32 9.97 1.95 14.97
CA THR A 32 8.51 1.79 14.88
C THR A 32 8.12 0.81 13.79
N PHE A 33 8.81 0.83 12.64
CA PHE A 33 8.44 0.04 11.45
C PHE A 33 9.14 -1.33 11.38
N LEU A 34 10.30 -1.47 12.02
CA LEU A 34 11.10 -2.69 12.05
C LEU A 34 10.29 -3.95 12.37
N PRO A 35 9.37 -3.95 13.35
CA PRO A 35 8.64 -5.16 13.70
C PRO A 35 7.59 -5.58 12.67
N HIS A 36 7.12 -4.64 11.84
CA HIS A 36 6.20 -4.94 10.76
C HIS A 36 6.92 -5.52 9.55
N LEU A 37 8.21 -5.17 9.38
CA LEU A 37 9.16 -5.78 8.44
C LEU A 37 9.69 -7.14 8.93
N TYR A 38 9.74 -7.40 10.24
CA TYR A 38 10.19 -8.68 10.79
C TYR A 38 9.29 -9.10 11.95
N PRO A 39 8.12 -9.69 11.66
CA PRO A 39 7.15 -10.02 12.70
C PRO A 39 7.71 -11.08 13.65
N THR A 40 7.94 -10.68 14.91
CA THR A 40 8.03 -11.61 16.04
C THR A 40 6.61 -11.95 16.53
N GLU A 41 6.47 -13.01 17.33
CA GLU A 41 5.17 -13.48 17.85
C GLU A 41 4.39 -12.42 18.65
N GLN A 42 5.05 -11.34 19.08
CA GLN A 42 4.48 -10.29 19.94
C GLN A 42 3.63 -9.21 19.24
N TYR A 43 3.49 -9.21 17.90
CA TYR A 43 2.78 -8.12 17.20
C TYR A 43 1.34 -8.50 16.83
N THR A 44 0.45 -8.34 17.81
CA THR A 44 -0.99 -8.66 17.79
C THR A 44 -1.82 -7.82 16.80
N HIS A 45 -1.38 -6.61 16.42
CA HIS A 45 -2.18 -5.65 15.63
C HIS A 45 -1.93 -5.69 14.10
N ARG A 46 -1.17 -6.66 13.58
CA ARG A 46 -0.82 -6.67 12.14
C ARG A 46 -2.04 -6.83 11.22
N THR A 47 -3.03 -7.58 11.66
CA THR A 47 -4.30 -7.76 10.94
C THR A 47 -5.09 -6.45 10.87
N GLU A 48 -5.13 -5.70 11.98
CA GLU A 48 -5.78 -4.39 12.07
C GLU A 48 -5.09 -3.37 11.16
N PHE A 49 -3.76 -3.28 11.20
CA PHE A 49 -3.02 -2.39 10.28
C PHE A 49 -3.25 -2.73 8.82
N ARG A 50 -3.30 -4.03 8.46
CA ARG A 50 -3.64 -4.45 7.09
C ARG A 50 -5.06 -4.03 6.72
N SER A 51 -6.00 -4.17 7.65
CA SER A 51 -7.38 -3.75 7.45
C SER A 51 -7.48 -2.26 7.23
N LEU A 52 -6.80 -1.46 8.06
CA LEU A 52 -6.74 0.00 7.96
C LEU A 52 -6.17 0.45 6.61
N ALA A 53 -5.05 -0.15 6.17
CA ALA A 53 -4.48 0.15 4.86
C ALA A 53 -5.45 -0.17 3.72
N ARG A 54 -6.11 -1.34 3.75
CA ARG A 54 -7.13 -1.71 2.74
C ARG A 54 -8.30 -0.76 2.73
N GLN A 55 -8.79 -0.33 3.90
CA GLN A 55 -9.87 0.63 4.02
C GLN A 55 -9.46 1.97 3.38
N LEU A 56 -8.28 2.51 3.71
CA LEU A 56 -7.84 3.77 3.11
C LEU A 56 -7.67 3.67 1.60
N ILE A 57 -7.04 2.60 1.10
CA ILE A 57 -6.91 2.34 -0.34
C ILE A 57 -8.30 2.29 -1.00
N SER A 58 -9.27 1.60 -0.39
CA SER A 58 -10.64 1.51 -0.89
C SER A 58 -11.31 2.88 -0.96
N THR A 59 -11.20 3.65 0.11
CA THR A 59 -11.74 5.02 0.20
C THR A 59 -11.11 5.93 -0.84
N GLN A 60 -9.81 5.81 -1.10
CA GLN A 60 -9.15 6.59 -2.13
C GLN A 60 -9.57 6.19 -3.55
N ILE A 61 -9.75 4.90 -3.84
CA ILE A 61 -10.29 4.44 -5.14
C ILE A 61 -11.70 4.98 -5.36
N PHE A 62 -12.54 4.94 -4.32
CA PHE A 62 -13.89 5.48 -4.36
C PHE A 62 -13.89 7.00 -4.57
N SER A 63 -13.08 7.73 -3.79
CA SER A 63 -12.93 9.19 -3.89
C SER A 63 -12.40 9.61 -5.26
N TYR A 64 -11.42 8.87 -5.80
CA TYR A 64 -10.88 9.09 -7.13
C TYR A 64 -11.96 8.90 -8.22
N ASN A 65 -12.66 7.76 -8.24
CA ASN A 65 -13.68 7.51 -9.26
C ASN A 65 -14.88 8.46 -9.14
N SER A 66 -15.33 8.75 -7.92
CA SER A 66 -16.41 9.72 -7.67
C SER A 66 -16.03 11.16 -8.04
N ARG A 67 -14.75 11.49 -8.17
CA ARG A 67 -14.28 12.77 -8.71
C ARG A 67 -14.16 12.74 -10.23
N LEU A 68 -13.62 11.66 -10.77
CA LEU A 68 -13.33 11.52 -12.20
C LEU A 68 -14.60 11.35 -13.06
N PHE A 69 -15.58 10.58 -12.57
CA PHE A 69 -16.87 10.38 -13.22
C PHE A 69 -17.97 11.27 -12.62
N ARG A 70 -17.61 12.47 -12.17
CA ARG A 70 -18.62 13.54 -12.04
C ARG A 70 -18.96 14.00 -13.44
N ARG A 71 -20.22 14.02 -13.88
CA ARG A 71 -20.65 15.03 -14.88
C ARG A 71 -22.10 15.06 -15.30
N SER A 72 -22.38 16.18 -15.97
CA SER A 72 -23.61 16.67 -16.59
C SER A 72 -24.55 17.40 -15.63
N LYS A 73 -24.89 18.64 -15.99
CA LYS A 73 -25.97 19.45 -15.39
C LYS A 73 -27.36 18.79 -15.46
N TYR A 74 -27.46 17.67 -16.17
CA TYR A 74 -28.69 16.91 -16.40
C TYR A 74 -28.81 15.65 -15.52
N ASP A 75 -27.76 15.31 -14.75
CA ASP A 75 -27.78 14.13 -13.86
C ASP A 75 -28.30 14.51 -12.46
N VAL A 76 -29.11 13.64 -11.86
CA VAL A 76 -29.73 13.85 -10.54
C VAL A 76 -28.64 13.97 -9.47
N ASN A 77 -28.63 15.10 -8.74
CA ASN A 77 -27.64 15.44 -7.71
C ASN A 77 -26.17 15.47 -8.20
N GLY A 78 -25.92 15.64 -9.50
CA GLY A 78 -24.58 15.89 -10.05
C GLY A 78 -23.60 14.71 -9.93
N SER A 79 -24.09 13.49 -9.73
CA SER A 79 -23.28 12.27 -9.60
C SER A 79 -23.72 11.20 -10.60
N ASP A 80 -22.78 10.64 -11.37
CA ASP A 80 -23.04 9.45 -12.19
C ASP A 80 -23.19 8.25 -11.25
N PHE A 81 -24.40 7.75 -11.03
CA PHE A 81 -24.66 6.60 -10.15
C PHE A 81 -23.86 5.34 -10.52
N ASN A 82 -23.38 5.25 -11.76
CA ASN A 82 -22.58 4.12 -12.26
C ASN A 82 -21.08 4.40 -12.20
N PHE A 83 -20.61 5.44 -11.51
CA PHE A 83 -19.17 5.76 -11.44
C PHE A 83 -18.31 4.60 -10.93
N MET A 84 -18.87 3.76 -10.07
CA MET A 84 -18.16 2.61 -9.50
C MET A 84 -18.02 1.45 -10.49
N SER A 85 -18.85 1.35 -11.53
CA SER A 85 -18.68 0.36 -12.60
C SER A 85 -17.65 0.77 -13.64
N LYS A 86 -17.01 1.94 -13.47
CA LYS A 86 -16.08 2.55 -14.41
C LYS A 86 -14.73 2.80 -13.72
N LEU A 87 -13.64 2.47 -14.38
CA LEU A 87 -12.31 3.05 -14.16
C LEU A 87 -11.73 3.45 -15.51
N PRO A 88 -10.85 4.47 -15.54
CA PRO A 88 -10.00 4.69 -16.69
C PRO A 88 -9.20 3.42 -17.02
N GLY A 89 -9.29 2.94 -18.25
CA GLY A 89 -8.66 1.68 -18.68
C GLY A 89 -9.57 0.44 -18.62
N GLY A 90 -10.87 0.59 -18.33
CA GLY A 90 -11.87 -0.45 -18.56
C GLY A 90 -12.02 -1.48 -17.43
N THR A 91 -11.36 -1.29 -16.29
CA THR A 91 -11.58 -2.10 -15.09
C THR A 91 -12.78 -1.57 -14.28
N ASN A 92 -13.43 -2.40 -13.48
CA ASN A 92 -14.52 -1.98 -12.59
C ASN A 92 -13.95 -1.58 -11.21
N ALA A 93 -14.32 -0.40 -10.68
CA ALA A 93 -13.84 0.04 -9.36
C ALA A 93 -14.33 -0.86 -8.23
N PHE A 94 -15.50 -1.47 -8.39
CA PHE A 94 -15.98 -2.51 -7.47
C PHE A 94 -15.01 -3.68 -7.40
N ASP A 95 -14.36 -4.07 -8.49
CA ASP A 95 -13.45 -5.22 -8.47
C ASP A 95 -12.13 -4.91 -7.77
N LEU A 96 -11.68 -3.66 -7.81
CA LEU A 96 -10.53 -3.23 -7.00
C LEU A 96 -10.91 -3.25 -5.51
N ILE A 97 -12.07 -2.71 -5.15
CA ILE A 97 -12.50 -2.53 -3.76
C ILE A 97 -12.94 -3.84 -3.11
N ASN A 98 -13.58 -4.73 -3.87
CA ASN A 98 -14.15 -5.96 -3.37
C ASN A 98 -13.35 -7.18 -3.87
N PRO A 99 -12.42 -7.71 -3.08
CA PRO A 99 -11.60 -8.86 -3.50
C PRO A 99 -12.41 -10.13 -3.76
N ARG A 100 -13.69 -10.18 -3.35
CA ARG A 100 -14.59 -11.31 -3.59
C ARG A 100 -15.11 -11.37 -5.03
N THR A 101 -15.11 -10.25 -5.78
CA THR A 101 -15.66 -10.23 -7.14
C THR A 101 -14.64 -10.62 -8.19
N SER A 102 -13.34 -10.40 -7.95
CA SER A 102 -12.27 -10.88 -8.83
C SER A 102 -10.91 -10.97 -8.13
N LYS A 103 -10.32 -12.17 -8.17
CA LYS A 103 -8.95 -12.41 -7.69
C LYS A 103 -7.89 -11.69 -8.55
N HIS A 104 -8.23 -11.38 -9.80
CA HIS A 104 -7.34 -10.83 -10.82
C HIS A 104 -7.38 -9.30 -10.95
N THR A 105 -8.22 -8.61 -10.18
CA THR A 105 -8.33 -7.14 -10.20
C THR A 105 -8.41 -6.53 -8.80
N SER A 106 -8.05 -7.28 -7.74
CA SER A 106 -8.09 -6.75 -6.37
C SER A 106 -7.00 -5.69 -6.09
N GLN A 107 -7.21 -4.86 -5.06
CA GLN A 107 -6.18 -3.97 -4.49
C GLN A 107 -4.83 -4.65 -4.22
N GLU A 108 -4.82 -5.95 -3.94
CA GLU A 108 -3.59 -6.68 -3.71
C GLU A 108 -2.68 -6.69 -4.94
N ILE A 109 -3.24 -6.58 -6.15
CA ILE A 109 -2.46 -6.49 -7.39
C ILE A 109 -1.80 -5.13 -7.51
N LEU A 110 -2.47 -4.05 -7.10
CA LEU A 110 -1.86 -2.72 -7.05
C LEU A 110 -0.67 -2.71 -6.07
N ILE A 111 -0.82 -3.38 -4.92
CA ILE A 111 0.28 -3.56 -3.96
C ILE A 111 1.39 -4.43 -4.57
N GLN A 112 1.07 -5.52 -5.27
CA GLN A 112 2.08 -6.36 -5.91
C GLN A 112 2.87 -5.60 -6.98
N ARG A 113 2.16 -4.78 -7.76
CA ARG A 113 2.75 -3.92 -8.77
C ARG A 113 3.66 -2.89 -8.13
N PHE A 114 3.19 -2.20 -7.08
CA PHE A 114 4.02 -1.27 -6.30
C PHE A 114 5.33 -1.93 -5.82
N ILE A 115 5.27 -3.16 -5.29
CA ILE A 115 6.45 -3.91 -4.86
C ILE A 115 7.40 -4.17 -6.04
N THR A 116 6.85 -4.53 -7.20
CA THR A 116 7.63 -4.90 -8.39
C THR A 116 8.25 -3.69 -9.05
N ASP A 117 7.47 -2.63 -9.29
CA ASP A 117 7.89 -1.40 -9.96
C ASP A 117 8.95 -0.64 -9.14
N ASN A 118 9.00 -0.84 -7.82
CA ASN A 118 9.99 -0.22 -6.93
C ASN A 118 11.11 -1.19 -6.49
N ASN A 119 11.25 -2.36 -7.11
CA ASN A 119 12.28 -3.36 -6.79
C ASN A 119 12.32 -3.77 -5.31
N LEU A 120 11.16 -3.75 -4.63
CA LEU A 120 11.06 -4.08 -3.20
C LEU A 120 11.01 -5.60 -2.95
N ASN A 121 10.86 -6.40 -4.00
CA ASN A 121 10.88 -7.88 -3.94
C ASN A 121 12.17 -8.45 -3.31
N GLY A 122 13.27 -7.69 -3.36
CA GLY A 122 14.57 -8.07 -2.80
C GLY A 122 14.71 -7.81 -1.29
N ILE A 123 13.72 -7.16 -0.67
CA ILE A 123 13.74 -6.92 0.78
C ILE A 123 13.50 -8.28 1.49
N SER A 124 14.49 -8.69 2.29
CA SER A 124 14.39 -9.91 3.11
C SER A 124 13.51 -9.62 4.32
N ASN A 125 12.49 -10.44 4.56
CA ASN A 125 11.54 -10.32 5.69
C ASN A 125 11.94 -11.18 6.91
N ILE A 126 13.21 -11.59 7.01
CA ILE A 126 13.78 -12.33 8.15
C ILE A 126 15.06 -11.66 8.67
N PRO A 127 15.23 -11.51 10.00
CA PRO A 127 16.44 -10.93 10.62
C PRO A 127 17.64 -11.91 10.61
N ILE A 128 17.56 -13.02 9.87
CA ILE A 128 18.59 -14.06 9.77
C ILE A 128 19.29 -13.92 8.41
N PRO A 129 20.63 -14.09 8.32
CA PRO A 129 21.35 -14.11 7.04
C PRO A 129 20.73 -15.13 6.08
N GLU A 130 20.57 -14.75 4.82
CA GLU A 130 19.85 -15.56 3.82
C GLU A 130 20.53 -16.91 3.55
N SER A 131 21.85 -16.98 3.75
CA SER A 131 22.66 -18.20 3.72
C SER A 131 22.26 -19.25 4.76
N ARG A 132 21.63 -18.82 5.87
CA ARG A 132 21.22 -19.69 6.99
C ARG A 132 19.74 -20.06 6.95
N LEU A 133 19.00 -19.64 5.91
CA LEU A 133 17.57 -19.86 5.79
C LEU A 133 17.22 -20.88 4.69
N PRO A 134 16.47 -21.94 5.02
CA PRO A 134 15.86 -22.82 4.03
C PRO A 134 15.06 -21.99 3.01
N LYS A 135 15.26 -22.24 1.71
CA LYS A 135 14.62 -21.50 0.60
C LYS A 135 13.10 -21.32 0.80
N ARG A 136 12.43 -22.31 1.38
CA ARG A 136 10.98 -22.34 1.66
C ARG A 136 10.49 -21.33 2.71
N ILE A 137 11.33 -20.99 3.71
CA ILE A 137 10.92 -20.09 4.80
C ILE A 137 11.48 -18.68 4.63
N ARG A 138 12.22 -18.40 3.56
CA ARG A 138 12.64 -17.04 3.16
C ARG A 138 11.39 -16.23 2.81
N ARG A 139 10.62 -15.83 3.82
CA ARG A 139 9.47 -14.94 3.69
C ARG A 139 9.99 -13.71 2.95
N LYS A 140 9.56 -13.58 1.70
CA LYS A 140 9.85 -12.42 0.87
C LYS A 140 9.05 -11.25 1.45
N PHE A 141 9.58 -10.04 1.33
CA PHE A 141 8.76 -8.85 1.48
C PHE A 141 7.55 -8.98 0.56
N ASP A 142 6.37 -9.05 1.15
CA ASP A 142 5.13 -9.41 0.47
C ASP A 142 4.06 -8.34 0.65
N ARG A 143 2.94 -8.51 -0.05
CA ARG A 143 1.80 -7.59 -0.02
C ARG A 143 1.30 -7.34 1.40
N LEU A 144 1.26 -8.38 2.22
CA LEU A 144 0.78 -8.29 3.60
C LEU A 144 1.73 -7.49 4.50
N THR A 145 3.02 -7.55 4.23
CA THR A 145 4.04 -6.75 4.91
C THR A 145 3.90 -5.28 4.53
N VAL A 146 3.76 -4.98 3.23
CA VAL A 146 3.50 -3.60 2.76
C VAL A 146 2.22 -3.04 3.38
N LEU A 147 1.12 -3.79 3.36
CA LEU A 147 -0.14 -3.37 3.97
C LEU A 147 0.00 -3.11 5.47
N SER A 148 0.75 -3.93 6.20
CA SER A 148 1.03 -3.65 7.62
C SER A 148 1.85 -2.37 7.82
N ILE A 149 2.83 -2.11 6.97
CA ILE A 149 3.67 -0.90 7.04
C ILE A 149 2.85 0.35 6.68
N LEU A 150 2.04 0.29 5.62
CA LEU A 150 1.12 1.38 5.25
C LEU A 150 0.10 1.62 6.36
N GLY A 151 -0.45 0.56 6.97
CA GLY A 151 -1.37 0.69 8.10
C GLY A 151 -0.76 1.41 9.29
N LEU A 152 0.48 1.07 9.63
CA LEU A 152 1.23 1.79 10.66
C LEU A 152 1.56 3.23 10.24
N LEU A 153 1.89 3.46 8.97
CA LEU A 153 2.14 4.81 8.47
C LEU A 153 0.89 5.68 8.58
N ILE A 154 -0.30 5.14 8.33
CA ILE A 154 -1.58 5.86 8.50
C ILE A 154 -1.77 6.33 9.94
N THR A 155 -1.40 5.52 10.93
CA THR A 155 -1.55 5.92 12.34
C THR A 155 -0.50 6.92 12.82
N LYS A 156 0.62 7.04 12.10
CA LYS A 156 1.71 7.97 12.44
C LYS A 156 1.63 9.28 11.66
N GLU A 157 1.35 9.18 10.37
CA GLU A 157 1.41 10.26 9.40
C GLU A 157 0.23 10.16 8.43
N PRO A 158 -1.02 10.43 8.88
CA PRO A 158 -2.22 10.18 8.10
C PRO A 158 -2.22 10.93 6.77
N THR A 159 -1.91 12.23 6.77
CA THR A 159 -1.85 13.05 5.55
C THR A 159 -0.79 12.57 4.57
N ALA A 160 0.42 12.26 5.05
CA ALA A 160 1.48 11.75 4.19
C ALA A 160 1.12 10.37 3.61
N SER A 161 0.50 9.51 4.42
CA SER A 161 0.05 8.19 3.99
C SER A 161 -0.96 8.29 2.84
N GLU A 162 -1.85 9.28 2.88
CA GLU A 162 -2.83 9.48 1.82
C GLU A 162 -2.15 9.83 0.49
N ILE A 163 -1.21 10.76 0.52
CA ILE A 163 -0.47 11.21 -0.66
C ILE A 163 0.36 10.06 -1.23
N ILE A 164 1.10 9.34 -0.37
CA ILE A 164 1.93 8.20 -0.78
C ILE A 164 1.10 7.10 -1.43
N ILE A 165 -0.05 6.74 -0.83
CA ILE A 165 -0.90 5.69 -1.39
C ILE A 165 -1.45 6.11 -2.76
N ASN A 166 -1.87 7.36 -2.92
CA ASN A 166 -2.36 7.86 -4.20
C ASN A 166 -1.26 7.84 -5.28
N ASP A 167 -0.12 8.47 -5.00
CA ASP A 167 0.97 8.69 -5.96
C ASP A 167 1.72 7.41 -6.33
N ARG A 168 1.87 6.49 -5.38
CA ARG A 168 2.80 5.36 -5.50
C ARG A 168 2.12 4.02 -5.56
N VAL A 169 1.02 3.84 -4.83
CA VAL A 169 0.34 2.53 -4.74
C VAL A 169 -0.76 2.43 -5.78
N LEU A 170 -1.65 3.41 -5.82
CA LEU A 170 -2.82 3.40 -6.69
C LEU A 170 -2.44 3.69 -8.14
N GLN A 171 -1.68 4.78 -8.38
CA GLN A 171 -1.26 5.21 -9.71
C GLN A 171 -2.40 5.16 -10.75
N LEU A 172 -3.62 5.45 -10.31
CA LEU A 172 -4.79 5.40 -11.16
C LEU A 172 -4.62 6.53 -12.18
N LYS A 173 -4.36 6.16 -13.43
CA LYS A 173 -4.26 7.12 -14.52
C LYS A 173 -5.65 7.64 -14.83
N GLY A 174 -5.81 8.94 -14.87
CA GLY A 174 -7.00 9.59 -15.37
C GLY A 174 -6.60 10.98 -15.75
N ASN A 175 -6.98 11.40 -16.95
CA ASN A 175 -6.76 12.76 -17.36
C ASN A 175 -7.58 13.66 -16.45
N SER A 176 -6.93 14.26 -15.44
CA SER A 176 -7.35 15.52 -14.87
C SER A 176 -7.31 16.54 -16.01
N LYS A 177 -8.43 16.64 -16.73
CA LYS A 177 -8.73 17.79 -17.59
C LYS A 177 -9.22 18.91 -16.70
#